data_AF-A0A349W5G0-F1
#
_entry.id   AF-A0A349W5G0-F1
#
_cell.length_a   1.000
_cell.length_b   1.000
_cell.length_c   1.000
_cell.angle_alpha   90.00
_cell.angle_beta   90.00
_cell.angle_gamma   90.00
#
_symmetry.space_group_name_H-M   'P 1'
#
loop_
_entity.id
_entity.type
_entity.pdbx_description
1 polymer ?
#
loop_
_entity_poly.entity_id
_entity_poly.type
_entity_poly.pdbx_seq_one_letter_code
_entity_poly.pdbx_strand_id
1 'polypeptide(L)'
;MDNNTYFHKFKQDISAIELPTRFTFPFCYEPHPLAVTAAKELQYYIETQEDWTHNFGLDSAMEGLAIGKMFGVLVVRNQHNELGYLAAVSGKLAGSNKHRYFVPPIFDMLEENSFFLNEEVHLNALNRKIERLENSEELADTQRNLDRLKNEWDKSLDELKSKLRIQKKERKETRTKLKVSLSDAEYELLMEDMRSQSLKDKQQLQRFQYDMHLALETESNHLQQLLSTITALKEERKTRSGNLQKQLFEQYNFRNAKGQRKNVVDIFHEFDTITPPAGSGECAAPKLLQYAYENQLTPLALAEFWWGCSPASEIRRHKNYYPACRKKCEPILGYMLQGLVVDPNPMQQETTLDIALPQIYEDEDIIIINKPAEFLSVP
;
A
#
# COMPACT_ATOMS: atom_id res chain seq x y z
N MET A 1 27.85 -14.78 -32.73
CA MET A 1 26.48 -14.90 -33.28
C MET A 1 25.56 -14.32 -32.22
N ASP A 2 25.47 -13.00 -32.14
CA ASP A 2 24.71 -12.30 -31.10
C ASP A 2 23.27 -12.12 -31.56
N ASN A 3 22.50 -13.21 -31.59
CA ASN A 3 21.06 -13.13 -31.73
C ASN A 3 20.47 -12.77 -30.36
N ASN A 4 20.59 -11.49 -30.00
CA ASN A 4 19.87 -10.96 -28.85
C ASN A 4 18.37 -11.10 -29.11
N THR A 5 17.74 -12.10 -28.47
CA THR A 5 16.37 -12.57 -28.78
C THR A 5 15.32 -11.48 -28.61
N TYR A 6 15.57 -10.49 -27.75
CA TYR A 6 14.62 -9.42 -27.41
C TYR A 6 14.95 -8.07 -28.08
N PHE A 7 15.97 -8.03 -28.95
CA PHE A 7 16.31 -6.84 -29.72
C PHE A 7 15.41 -6.75 -30.96
N HIS A 8 14.51 -5.78 -30.96
CA HIS A 8 13.60 -5.53 -32.07
C HIS A 8 14.19 -4.49 -33.02
N LYS A 9 14.33 -4.84 -34.30
CA LYS A 9 14.67 -3.88 -35.35
C LYS A 9 13.44 -3.04 -35.69
N PHE A 10 13.64 -1.75 -35.95
CA PHE A 10 12.57 -0.87 -36.43
C PHE A 10 12.04 -1.37 -37.78
N LYS A 11 10.71 -1.42 -37.91
CA LYS A 11 10.04 -1.75 -39.17
C LYS A 11 9.85 -0.52 -40.06
N GLN A 12 9.76 0.66 -39.44
CA GLN A 12 9.68 1.94 -40.12
C GLN A 12 11.07 2.53 -40.38
N ASP A 13 11.19 3.33 -41.43
CA ASP A 13 12.41 4.11 -41.68
C ASP A 13 12.54 5.21 -40.62
N ILE A 14 13.66 5.18 -39.90
CA ILE A 14 14.01 6.13 -38.84
C ILE A 14 15.16 7.05 -39.23
N SER A 15 15.66 6.97 -40.46
CA SER A 15 16.85 7.71 -40.93
C SER A 15 16.70 9.23 -40.85
N ALA A 16 15.47 9.74 -40.95
CA ALA A 16 15.16 11.15 -40.83
C ALA A 16 15.08 11.66 -39.38
N ILE A 17 15.13 10.77 -38.39
CA ILE A 17 15.03 11.13 -36.97
C ILE A 17 16.43 11.28 -36.39
N GLU A 18 16.75 12.48 -35.89
CA GLU A 18 18.03 12.73 -35.23
C GLU A 18 18.21 11.86 -33.98
N LEU A 19 19.46 11.45 -33.71
CA LEU A 19 19.76 10.65 -32.54
C LEU A 19 19.85 11.54 -31.30
N PRO A 20 19.34 11.08 -30.15
CA PRO A 20 19.47 11.84 -28.91
C PRO A 20 20.95 11.94 -28.51
N THR A 21 21.39 13.14 -28.15
CA THR A 21 22.75 13.40 -27.65
C THR A 21 22.91 13.03 -26.18
N ARG A 22 21.80 12.96 -25.44
CA ARG A 22 21.69 12.61 -24.02
C ARG A 22 20.54 11.63 -23.83
N PHE A 23 20.66 10.79 -22.81
CA PHE A 23 19.57 9.92 -22.39
C PHE A 23 18.46 10.73 -21.71
N THR A 24 17.20 10.38 -21.93
CA THR A 24 16.06 11.14 -21.38
C THR A 24 16.02 11.08 -19.84
N PHE A 25 15.65 12.19 -19.20
CA PHE A 25 15.38 12.22 -17.76
C PHE A 25 14.02 11.57 -17.45
N PRO A 26 13.96 10.35 -16.87
CA PRO A 26 12.75 9.52 -16.95
C PRO A 26 11.60 9.99 -16.05
N PHE A 27 11.79 11.02 -15.21
CA PHE A 27 10.77 11.48 -14.25
C PHE A 27 10.00 12.73 -14.71
N CYS A 28 10.48 13.39 -15.76
CA CYS A 28 9.81 14.53 -16.39
C CYS A 28 10.39 14.70 -17.80
N TYR A 29 9.69 14.21 -18.81
CA TYR A 29 10.16 14.25 -20.19
C TYR A 29 9.00 14.18 -21.18
N GLU A 30 9.28 14.67 -22.38
CA GLU A 30 8.54 14.29 -23.59
C GLU A 30 9.30 13.15 -24.29
N PRO A 31 8.65 12.03 -24.63
CA PRO A 31 9.32 10.92 -25.29
C PRO A 31 9.97 11.32 -26.61
N HIS A 32 11.24 10.93 -26.79
CA HIS A 32 11.96 11.15 -28.03
C HIS A 32 11.25 10.49 -29.23
N PRO A 33 11.25 11.09 -30.45
CA PRO A 33 10.55 10.53 -31.61
C PRO A 33 10.89 9.07 -31.93
N LEU A 34 12.15 8.64 -31.77
CA LEU A 34 12.53 7.23 -31.90
C LEU A 34 11.78 6.30 -30.93
N ALA A 35 11.63 6.73 -29.68
CA ALA A 35 10.93 5.95 -28.66
C ALA A 35 9.41 5.95 -28.92
N VAL A 36 8.85 7.04 -29.46
CA VAL A 36 7.45 7.10 -29.92
C VAL A 36 7.21 6.12 -31.07
N THR A 37 8.13 6.03 -32.04
CA THR A 37 8.04 5.06 -33.15
C THR A 37 8.09 3.63 -32.62
N ALA A 38 9.03 3.30 -31.73
CA ALA A 38 9.11 1.99 -31.09
C ALA A 38 7.83 1.67 -30.28
N ALA A 39 7.29 2.65 -29.56
CA ALA A 39 6.06 2.49 -28.80
C ALA A 39 4.87 2.17 -29.72
N LYS A 40 4.74 2.86 -30.86
CA LYS A 40 3.68 2.56 -31.86
C LYS A 40 3.79 1.13 -32.41
N GLU A 41 5.00 0.65 -32.68
CA GLU A 41 5.22 -0.74 -33.12
C GLU A 41 4.85 -1.75 -32.03
N LEU A 42 5.19 -1.46 -30.76
CA LEU A 42 4.78 -2.29 -29.63
C LEU A 42 3.26 -2.28 -29.44
N GLN A 43 2.61 -1.11 -29.56
CA GLN A 43 1.15 -0.99 -29.49
C GLN A 43 0.48 -1.84 -30.57
N TYR A 44 0.98 -1.78 -31.81
CA TYR A 44 0.51 -2.64 -32.89
C TYR A 44 0.71 -4.12 -32.56
N TYR A 45 1.88 -4.53 -32.06
CA TYR A 45 2.11 -5.90 -31.62
C TYR A 45 1.08 -6.34 -30.56
N ILE A 46 0.83 -5.52 -29.54
CA ILE A 46 -0.16 -5.82 -28.49
C ILE A 46 -1.58 -6.00 -29.07
N GLU A 47 -1.95 -5.21 -30.08
CA GLU A 47 -3.26 -5.30 -30.74
C GLU A 47 -3.41 -6.54 -31.64
N THR A 48 -2.32 -7.01 -32.26
CA THR A 48 -2.39 -8.05 -33.31
C THR A 48 -1.87 -9.43 -32.92
N GLN A 49 -1.13 -9.55 -31.82
CA GLN A 49 -0.57 -10.83 -31.38
C GLN A 49 -1.66 -11.79 -30.88
N GLU A 50 -1.42 -13.10 -31.01
CA GLU A 50 -2.33 -14.17 -30.58
C GLU A 50 -1.70 -15.10 -29.53
N ASP A 51 -0.49 -14.79 -29.06
CA ASP A 51 0.29 -15.64 -28.14
C ASP A 51 -0.30 -15.66 -26.71
N TRP A 52 -0.99 -14.59 -26.30
CA TRP A 52 -1.57 -14.47 -24.97
C TRP A 52 -2.83 -13.60 -24.96
N THR A 53 -3.70 -13.87 -24.00
CA THR A 53 -4.95 -13.11 -23.77
C THR A 53 -4.91 -12.45 -22.40
N HIS A 54 -5.19 -11.14 -22.35
CA HIS A 54 -5.27 -10.38 -21.10
C HIS A 54 -6.41 -9.36 -21.19
N ASN A 55 -7.30 -9.34 -20.19
CA ASN A 55 -8.40 -8.39 -20.14
C ASN A 55 -7.88 -7.00 -19.73
N PHE A 56 -7.61 -6.15 -20.72
CA PHE A 56 -7.21 -4.75 -20.51
C PHE A 56 -8.39 -3.81 -20.22
N GLY A 57 -9.64 -4.28 -20.20
CA GLY A 57 -10.83 -3.44 -20.03
C GLY A 57 -11.11 -2.51 -21.21
N LEU A 58 -10.64 -2.88 -22.41
CA LEU A 58 -10.92 -2.17 -23.68
C LEU A 58 -12.09 -2.79 -24.44
N ASP A 59 -12.39 -4.07 -24.18
CA ASP A 59 -13.51 -4.81 -24.76
C ASP A 59 -14.46 -5.24 -23.64
N SER A 60 -15.72 -4.82 -23.74
CA SER A 60 -16.78 -5.17 -22.78
C SER A 60 -17.17 -6.65 -22.81
N ALA A 61 -16.82 -7.38 -23.87
CA ALA A 61 -17.13 -8.80 -24.00
C ALA A 61 -16.08 -9.72 -23.34
N MET A 62 -14.91 -9.20 -22.96
CA MET A 62 -13.90 -10.02 -22.28
C MET A 62 -14.30 -10.31 -20.84
N GLU A 63 -14.32 -11.60 -20.51
CA GLU A 63 -14.52 -12.08 -19.14
C GLU A 63 -13.26 -11.87 -18.28
N GLY A 64 -13.45 -11.90 -16.96
CA GLY A 64 -12.38 -11.74 -15.98
C GLY A 64 -12.15 -10.29 -15.52
N LEU A 65 -11.20 -10.12 -14.60
CA LEU A 65 -10.88 -8.82 -14.01
C LEU A 65 -10.15 -7.93 -15.04
N ALA A 66 -10.75 -6.79 -15.38
CA ALA A 66 -10.14 -5.80 -16.27
C ALA A 66 -8.98 -5.08 -15.57
N ILE A 67 -7.77 -5.18 -16.12
CA ILE A 67 -6.55 -4.61 -15.55
C ILE A 67 -5.70 -3.97 -16.66
N GLY A 68 -5.61 -2.63 -16.66
CA GLY A 68 -4.62 -1.92 -17.48
C GLY A 68 -3.18 -2.09 -16.99
N LYS A 69 -2.20 -1.84 -17.86
CA LYS A 69 -0.78 -2.04 -17.58
C LYS A 69 0.10 -0.94 -18.17
N MET A 70 1.24 -0.71 -17.51
CA MET A 70 2.31 0.12 -18.05
C MET A 70 3.21 -0.73 -18.95
N PHE A 71 3.43 -0.26 -20.16
CA PHE A 71 4.40 -0.80 -21.10
C PHE A 71 5.53 0.19 -21.31
N GLY A 72 6.73 -0.31 -21.58
CA GLY A 72 7.89 0.52 -21.84
C GLY A 72 8.66 0.04 -23.06
N VAL A 73 9.25 0.99 -23.77
CA VAL A 73 10.23 0.74 -24.83
C VAL A 73 11.53 1.47 -24.53
N LEU A 74 12.64 0.81 -24.81
CA LEU A 74 13.98 1.40 -24.69
C LEU A 74 14.69 1.29 -26.03
N VAL A 75 14.87 2.42 -26.70
CA VAL A 75 15.70 2.51 -27.89
C VAL A 75 17.14 2.29 -27.48
N VAL A 76 17.81 1.39 -28.18
CA VAL A 76 19.15 0.92 -27.87
C VAL A 76 20.00 0.85 -29.14
N ARG A 77 21.31 0.94 -28.95
CA ARG A 77 22.32 0.61 -29.96
C ARG A 77 23.04 -0.66 -29.56
N ASN A 78 23.17 -1.60 -30.48
CA ASN A 78 23.97 -2.82 -30.26
C ASN A 78 25.46 -2.58 -30.55
N GLN A 79 26.29 -3.62 -30.33
CA GLN A 79 27.74 -3.56 -30.54
C GLN A 79 28.15 -3.37 -32.00
N HIS A 80 27.25 -3.67 -32.95
CA HIS A 80 27.43 -3.46 -34.38
C HIS A 80 26.96 -2.06 -34.83
N ASN A 81 26.68 -1.15 -33.88
CA ASN A 81 26.09 0.16 -34.11
C ASN A 81 24.70 0.15 -34.77
N GLU A 82 23.99 -0.98 -34.78
CA GLU A 82 22.62 -1.04 -35.27
C GLU A 82 21.66 -0.50 -34.21
N LEU A 83 20.65 0.25 -34.67
CA LEU A 83 19.57 0.76 -33.83
C LEU A 83 18.41 -0.23 -33.77
N GLY A 84 17.85 -0.37 -32.58
CA GLY A 84 16.65 -1.15 -32.32
C GLY A 84 16.03 -0.73 -31.01
N TYR A 85 15.09 -1.53 -30.51
CA TYR A 85 14.48 -1.30 -29.22
C TYR A 85 14.23 -2.59 -28.46
N LEU A 86 14.15 -2.45 -27.15
CA LEU A 86 13.66 -3.47 -26.23
C LEU A 86 12.24 -3.08 -25.81
N ALA A 87 11.42 -4.08 -25.44
CA ALA A 87 10.08 -3.88 -24.91
C ALA A 87 9.93 -4.56 -23.55
N ALA A 88 9.16 -3.95 -22.65
CA ALA A 88 8.87 -4.49 -21.32
C ALA A 88 7.44 -4.14 -20.88
N VAL A 89 6.96 -4.89 -19.88
CA VAL A 89 5.67 -4.68 -19.23
C VAL A 89 5.84 -4.66 -17.71
N SER A 90 5.06 -3.83 -17.02
CA SER A 90 5.08 -3.77 -15.55
C SER A 90 4.42 -5.01 -14.92
N GLY A 91 5.14 -5.64 -14.00
CA GLY A 91 4.74 -6.90 -13.37
C GLY A 91 4.58 -8.05 -14.37
N LYS A 92 3.77 -9.06 -13.99
CA LYS A 92 3.41 -10.19 -14.87
C LYS A 92 2.32 -9.83 -15.87
N LEU A 93 2.33 -10.42 -17.06
CA LEU A 93 1.32 -10.23 -18.12
C LEU A 93 0.65 -11.57 -18.43
N ALA A 94 -0.69 -11.58 -18.52
CA ALA A 94 -1.46 -12.80 -18.76
C ALA A 94 -1.08 -13.97 -17.81
N GLY A 95 -0.80 -13.64 -16.54
CA GLY A 95 -0.41 -14.63 -15.52
C GLY A 95 1.06 -15.10 -15.57
N SER A 96 1.86 -14.68 -16.55
CA SER A 96 3.23 -15.15 -16.76
C SER A 96 4.23 -14.00 -16.94
N ASN A 97 5.50 -14.29 -16.66
CA ASN A 97 6.64 -13.43 -17.04
C ASN A 97 7.32 -13.89 -18.34
N LYS A 98 6.97 -15.08 -18.85
CA LYS A 98 7.59 -15.69 -20.02
C LYS A 98 6.86 -15.27 -21.28
N HIS A 99 7.37 -14.23 -21.94
CA HIS A 99 6.86 -13.71 -23.20
C HIS A 99 8.00 -13.59 -24.21
N ARG A 100 7.72 -13.81 -25.50
CA ARG A 100 8.74 -13.74 -26.56
C ARG A 100 9.15 -12.32 -26.91
N TYR A 101 8.22 -11.37 -26.79
CA TYR A 101 8.43 -9.98 -27.22
C TYR A 101 8.98 -9.09 -26.10
N PHE A 102 8.75 -9.45 -24.84
CA PHE A 102 9.13 -8.66 -23.68
C PHE A 102 10.38 -9.22 -23.00
N VAL A 103 11.30 -8.34 -22.61
CA VAL A 103 12.48 -8.72 -21.82
C VAL A 103 12.06 -9.40 -20.50
N PRO A 104 12.87 -10.37 -20.00
CA PRO A 104 12.56 -11.06 -18.76
C PRO A 104 12.55 -10.12 -17.55
N PRO A 105 11.90 -10.52 -16.43
CA PRO A 105 12.02 -9.79 -15.18
C PRO A 105 13.46 -9.87 -14.65
N ILE A 106 13.79 -8.95 -13.73
CA ILE A 106 15.11 -8.94 -13.08
C ILE A 106 15.31 -10.21 -12.24
N PHE A 107 14.23 -10.68 -11.61
CA PHE A 107 14.14 -11.96 -10.93
C PHE A 107 12.77 -12.57 -11.21
N ASP A 108 12.72 -13.81 -11.71
CA ASP A 108 11.44 -14.48 -12.01
C ASP A 108 10.90 -15.21 -10.78
N MET A 109 10.05 -14.52 -10.01
CA MET A 109 9.37 -15.10 -8.85
C MET A 109 8.31 -16.16 -9.21
N LEU A 110 7.95 -16.31 -10.49
CA LEU A 110 6.89 -17.24 -10.95
C LEU A 110 7.45 -18.56 -11.49
N GLU A 111 8.75 -18.83 -11.33
CA GLU A 111 9.31 -20.14 -11.68
C GLU A 111 8.69 -21.27 -10.83
N GLU A 112 8.56 -22.45 -11.43
CA GLU A 112 8.03 -23.63 -10.74
C GLU A 112 8.88 -23.95 -9.51
N ASN A 113 8.21 -24.21 -8.38
CA ASN A 113 8.82 -24.44 -7.07
C ASN A 113 9.60 -23.24 -6.48
N SER A 114 9.37 -22.01 -6.98
CA SER A 114 9.95 -20.82 -6.35
C SER A 114 9.48 -20.71 -4.89
N PHE A 115 10.35 -20.17 -4.03
CA PHE A 115 10.00 -19.88 -2.63
C PHE A 115 8.78 -18.94 -2.53
N PHE A 116 8.60 -18.08 -3.54
CA PHE A 116 7.47 -17.15 -3.61
C PHE A 116 6.14 -17.87 -3.78
N LEU A 117 6.01 -18.74 -4.78
CA LEU A 117 4.76 -19.47 -5.02
C LEU A 117 4.41 -20.38 -3.83
N ASN A 118 5.41 -21.03 -3.23
CA ASN A 118 5.22 -21.88 -2.06
C ASN A 118 4.68 -21.07 -0.86
N GLU A 119 5.31 -19.94 -0.52
CA GLU A 119 4.85 -19.12 0.61
C GLU A 119 3.53 -18.39 0.31
N GLU A 120 3.25 -18.02 -0.95
CA GLU A 120 1.98 -17.43 -1.37
C GLU A 120 0.79 -18.37 -1.10
N VAL A 121 0.96 -19.69 -1.31
CA VAL A 121 -0.07 -20.69 -0.95
C VAL A 121 -0.37 -20.66 0.55
N HIS A 122 0.67 -20.62 1.39
CA HIS A 122 0.53 -20.54 2.85
C HIS A 122 -0.14 -19.23 3.30
N LEU A 123 0.28 -18.09 2.76
CA LEU A 123 -0.32 -16.79 3.04
C LEU A 123 -1.80 -16.75 2.63
N ASN A 124 -2.16 -17.31 1.47
CA ASN A 124 -3.54 -17.39 1.02
C ASN A 124 -4.38 -18.34 1.88
N ALA A 125 -3.81 -19.44 2.39
CA ALA A 125 -4.48 -20.29 3.37
C ALA A 125 -4.72 -19.55 4.69
N LEU A 126 -3.75 -18.78 5.18
CA LEU A 126 -3.89 -17.94 6.37
C LEU A 126 -4.95 -16.85 6.19
N ASN A 127 -4.95 -16.11 5.08
CA ASN A 127 -5.96 -15.09 4.79
C ASN A 127 -7.37 -15.71 4.82
N ARG A 128 -7.58 -16.83 4.12
CA ARG A 128 -8.87 -17.55 4.14
C ARG A 128 -9.26 -18.06 5.52
N LYS A 129 -8.30 -18.39 6.39
CA LYS A 129 -8.58 -18.82 7.77
C LYS A 129 -8.99 -17.62 8.63
N ILE A 130 -8.28 -16.50 8.52
CA ILE A 130 -8.58 -15.25 9.22
C ILE A 130 -9.98 -14.77 8.81
N GLU A 131 -10.25 -14.66 7.52
CA GLU A 131 -11.54 -14.20 6.99
C GLU A 131 -12.71 -15.08 7.45
N ARG A 132 -12.52 -16.41 7.51
CA ARG A 132 -13.53 -17.33 8.04
C ARG A 132 -13.80 -17.13 9.53
N LEU A 133 -12.78 -16.82 10.33
CA LEU A 133 -12.91 -16.58 11.77
C LEU A 133 -13.51 -15.20 12.08
N GLU A 134 -13.14 -14.18 11.30
CA GLU A 134 -13.68 -12.82 11.45
C GLU A 134 -15.16 -12.75 11.07
N ASN A 135 -15.58 -13.58 10.11
CA ASN A 135 -16.97 -13.66 9.66
C ASN A 135 -17.71 -14.87 10.25
N SER A 136 -17.21 -15.48 11.33
CA SER A 136 -17.86 -16.65 11.92
C SER A 136 -19.13 -16.25 12.69
N GLU A 137 -20.18 -17.09 12.59
CA GLU A 137 -21.39 -16.91 13.39
C GLU A 137 -21.08 -17.00 14.89
N GLU A 138 -20.15 -17.88 15.28
CA GLU A 138 -19.67 -18.02 16.66
C GLU A 138 -19.17 -16.69 17.23
N LEU A 139 -18.28 -15.97 16.52
CA LEU A 139 -17.77 -14.68 16.97
C LEU A 139 -18.90 -13.64 17.11
N ALA A 140 -19.80 -13.60 16.13
CA ALA A 140 -20.93 -12.67 16.12
C ALA A 140 -21.96 -12.97 17.22
N ASP A 141 -22.22 -14.26 17.51
CA ASP A 141 -23.12 -14.71 18.56
C ASP A 141 -22.52 -14.44 19.95
N THR A 142 -21.26 -14.78 20.18
CA THR A 142 -20.58 -14.53 21.45
C THR A 142 -20.55 -13.04 21.79
N GLN A 143 -20.26 -12.18 20.81
CA GLN A 143 -20.29 -10.73 21.00
C GLN A 143 -21.71 -10.25 21.36
N ARG A 144 -22.74 -10.70 20.62
CA ARG A 144 -24.14 -10.34 20.89
C ARG A 144 -24.61 -10.81 22.27
N ASN A 145 -24.24 -12.02 22.65
CA ASN A 145 -24.59 -12.60 23.95
C ASN A 145 -23.94 -11.84 25.10
N LEU A 146 -22.66 -11.50 24.96
CA LEU A 146 -21.93 -10.70 25.95
C LEU A 146 -22.57 -9.31 26.11
N ASP A 147 -22.89 -8.64 25.00
CA ASP A 147 -23.50 -7.32 25.03
C ASP A 147 -24.92 -7.35 25.64
N ARG A 148 -25.72 -8.37 25.30
CA ARG A 148 -27.02 -8.60 25.93
C ARG A 148 -26.88 -8.80 27.44
N LEU A 149 -25.97 -9.69 27.86
CA LEU A 149 -25.77 -10.01 29.27
C LEU A 149 -25.25 -8.80 30.05
N LYS A 150 -24.32 -8.02 29.48
CA LYS A 150 -23.87 -6.75 30.07
C LYS A 150 -25.02 -5.78 30.28
N ASN A 151 -25.84 -5.57 29.25
CA ASN A 151 -27.00 -4.67 29.33
C ASN A 151 -28.01 -5.12 30.41
N GLU A 152 -28.26 -6.42 30.55
CA GLU A 152 -29.13 -6.98 31.59
C GLU A 152 -28.58 -6.69 32.99
N TRP A 153 -27.29 -6.97 33.21
CA TRP A 153 -26.63 -6.73 34.49
C TRP A 153 -26.51 -5.24 34.83
N ASP A 154 -26.17 -4.39 33.87
CA ASP A 154 -26.05 -2.94 34.06
C ASP A 154 -27.40 -2.33 34.45
N LYS A 155 -28.49 -2.77 33.79
CA LYS A 155 -29.84 -2.36 34.15
C LYS A 155 -30.19 -2.75 35.58
N SER A 156 -29.95 -4.01 35.97
CA SER A 156 -30.23 -4.48 37.33
C SER A 156 -29.33 -3.82 38.38
N LEU A 157 -28.08 -3.49 38.03
CA LEU A 157 -27.17 -2.74 38.89
C LEU A 157 -27.68 -1.32 39.15
N ASP A 158 -28.21 -0.66 38.12
CA ASP A 158 -28.76 0.69 38.23
C ASP A 158 -30.08 0.72 39.01
N GLU A 159 -30.93 -0.31 38.85
CA GLU A 159 -32.11 -0.52 39.68
C GLU A 159 -31.73 -0.70 41.16
N LEU A 160 -30.72 -1.53 41.46
CA LEU A 160 -30.20 -1.73 42.81
C LEU A 160 -29.63 -0.43 43.39
N LYS A 161 -28.76 0.28 42.64
CA LYS A 161 -28.20 1.58 43.09
C LYS A 161 -29.30 2.60 43.37
N SER A 162 -30.35 2.63 42.55
CA SER A 162 -31.50 3.52 42.74
C SER A 162 -32.26 3.18 44.02
N LYS A 163 -32.53 1.91 44.28
CA LYS A 163 -33.13 1.42 45.53
C LYS A 163 -32.30 1.81 46.75
N LEU A 164 -30.98 1.57 46.72
CA LEU A 164 -30.08 1.90 47.82
C LEU A 164 -30.01 3.41 48.08
N ARG A 165 -30.10 4.24 47.03
CA ARG A 165 -30.18 5.72 47.16
C ARG A 165 -31.46 6.15 47.88
N ILE A 166 -32.61 5.55 47.54
CA ILE A 166 -33.90 5.83 48.19
C ILE A 166 -33.84 5.43 49.66
N GLN A 167 -33.40 4.21 49.98
CA GLN A 167 -33.28 3.72 51.36
C GLN A 167 -32.34 4.59 52.20
N LYS A 168 -31.21 5.05 51.63
CA LYS A 168 -30.31 5.99 52.31
C LYS A 168 -31.00 7.33 52.61
N LYS A 169 -31.83 7.83 51.69
CA LYS A 169 -32.61 9.07 51.88
C LYS A 169 -33.66 8.89 52.98
N GLU A 170 -34.43 7.81 52.95
CA GLU A 170 -35.43 7.47 53.97
C GLU A 170 -34.80 7.35 55.36
N ARG A 171 -33.67 6.65 55.50
CA ARG A 171 -32.93 6.57 56.78
C ARG A 171 -32.53 7.96 57.29
N LYS A 172 -32.06 8.84 56.41
CA LYS A 172 -31.68 10.22 56.78
C LYS A 172 -32.89 11.03 57.26
N GLU A 173 -34.04 10.90 56.60
CA GLU A 173 -35.29 11.56 56.98
C GLU A 173 -35.84 11.03 58.31
N THR A 174 -35.90 9.71 58.47
CA THR A 174 -36.33 9.04 59.71
C THR A 174 -35.45 9.42 60.89
N ARG A 175 -34.13 9.45 60.70
CA ARG A 175 -33.16 9.87 61.73
C ARG A 175 -33.39 11.30 62.21
N THR A 176 -33.82 12.18 61.30
CA THR A 176 -34.08 13.60 61.60
C THR A 176 -35.42 13.77 62.32
N LYS A 177 -36.47 13.08 61.84
CA LYS A 177 -37.82 13.12 62.43
C LYS A 177 -37.86 12.54 63.84
N LEU A 178 -37.31 11.35 64.04
CA LEU A 178 -37.43 10.61 65.31
C LEU A 178 -36.50 11.09 66.42
N LYS A 179 -35.47 11.89 66.10
CA LYS A 179 -34.57 12.48 67.10
C LYS A 179 -35.28 13.42 68.08
N VAL A 180 -36.35 14.08 67.62
CA VAL A 180 -37.11 15.05 68.42
C VAL A 180 -38.20 14.36 69.25
N SER A 181 -38.54 13.11 68.94
CA SER A 181 -39.70 12.41 69.53
C SER A 181 -39.35 11.20 70.41
N LEU A 182 -38.13 10.66 70.32
CA LEU A 182 -37.69 9.49 71.09
C LEU A 182 -36.81 9.89 72.28
N SER A 183 -36.79 9.05 73.31
CA SER A 183 -35.78 9.17 74.37
C SER A 183 -34.38 8.81 73.86
N ASP A 184 -33.33 9.28 74.53
CA ASP A 184 -31.94 9.04 74.13
C ASP A 184 -31.61 7.53 74.02
N ALA A 185 -32.16 6.71 74.92
CA ALA A 185 -31.97 5.26 74.90
C ALA A 185 -32.65 4.58 73.70
N GLU A 186 -33.87 5.00 73.35
CA GLU A 186 -34.60 4.49 72.18
C GLU A 186 -33.97 4.97 70.87
N TYR A 187 -33.42 6.18 70.85
CA TYR A 187 -32.73 6.74 69.70
C TYR A 187 -31.41 6.01 69.38
N GLU A 188 -30.64 5.61 70.40
CA GLU A 188 -29.40 4.86 70.19
C GLU A 188 -29.67 3.46 69.60
N LEU A 189 -30.74 2.79 70.06
CA LEU A 189 -31.19 1.51 69.47
C LEU A 189 -31.55 1.66 67.98
N LEU A 190 -32.25 2.74 67.62
CA LEU A 190 -32.57 3.06 66.23
C LEU A 190 -31.31 3.31 65.38
N MET A 191 -30.31 4.01 65.95
CA MET A 191 -29.06 4.32 65.25
C MET A 191 -28.22 3.07 64.99
N GLU A 192 -28.19 2.12 65.92
CA GLU A 192 -27.51 0.84 65.74
C GLU A 192 -28.18 -0.02 64.65
N ASP A 193 -29.52 -0.08 64.62
CA ASP A 193 -30.25 -0.73 63.52
C ASP A 193 -29.94 -0.07 62.16
N MET A 194 -29.93 1.27 62.09
CA MET A 194 -29.59 1.98 60.86
C MET A 194 -28.14 1.74 60.38
N ARG A 195 -27.18 1.57 61.29
CA ARG A 195 -25.80 1.17 60.95
C ARG A 195 -25.78 -0.24 60.36
N SER A 196 -26.51 -1.18 60.97
CA SER A 196 -26.67 -2.55 60.47
C SER A 196 -27.29 -2.56 59.07
N GLN A 197 -28.35 -1.77 58.83
CA GLN A 197 -28.96 -1.61 57.51
C GLN A 197 -27.97 -1.06 56.48
N SER A 198 -27.19 -0.02 56.83
CA SER A 198 -26.19 0.54 55.91
C SER A 198 -25.07 -0.44 55.57
N LEU A 199 -24.67 -1.30 56.51
CA LEU A 199 -23.68 -2.35 56.26
C LEU A 199 -24.24 -3.42 55.31
N LYS A 200 -25.50 -3.83 55.50
CA LYS A 200 -26.20 -4.77 54.62
C LYS A 200 -26.30 -4.24 53.19
N ASP A 201 -26.67 -2.96 53.01
CA ASP A 201 -26.74 -2.31 51.69
C ASP A 201 -25.38 -2.35 50.96
N LYS A 202 -24.29 -2.05 51.69
CA LYS A 202 -22.93 -2.09 51.14
C LYS A 202 -22.55 -3.52 50.72
N GLN A 203 -22.81 -4.50 51.59
CA GLN A 203 -22.54 -5.90 51.29
C GLN A 203 -23.38 -6.40 50.11
N GLN A 204 -24.65 -5.99 50.01
CA GLN A 204 -25.53 -6.34 48.89
C GLN A 204 -24.97 -5.81 47.57
N LEU A 205 -24.54 -4.54 47.51
CA LEU A 205 -23.93 -3.97 46.32
C LEU A 205 -22.64 -4.69 45.92
N GLN A 206 -21.76 -4.95 46.88
CA GLN A 206 -20.50 -5.67 46.63
C GLN A 206 -20.74 -7.09 46.11
N ARG A 207 -21.68 -7.81 46.71
CA ARG A 207 -22.06 -9.15 46.26
C ARG A 207 -22.66 -9.13 44.86
N PHE A 208 -23.54 -8.16 44.58
CA PHE A 208 -24.12 -8.01 43.25
C PHE A 208 -23.05 -7.76 42.17
N GLN A 209 -22.09 -6.88 42.45
CA GLN A 209 -20.98 -6.60 41.51
C GLN A 209 -20.07 -7.81 41.31
N TYR A 210 -19.87 -8.63 42.35
CA TYR A 210 -19.15 -9.90 42.25
C TYR A 210 -19.89 -10.92 41.38
N ASP A 211 -21.19 -11.11 41.62
CA ASP A 211 -22.04 -12.04 40.85
C ASP A 211 -22.11 -11.62 39.37
N MET A 212 -22.20 -10.31 39.10
CA MET A 212 -22.11 -9.73 37.76
C MET A 212 -20.78 -10.07 37.07
N HIS A 213 -19.65 -9.87 37.75
CA HIS A 213 -18.34 -10.21 37.20
C HIS A 213 -18.26 -11.70 36.83
N LEU A 214 -18.68 -12.58 37.75
CA LEU A 214 -18.66 -14.03 37.54
C LEU A 214 -19.57 -14.45 36.36
N ALA A 215 -20.74 -13.82 36.23
CA ALA A 215 -21.66 -14.11 35.13
C ALA A 215 -21.11 -13.69 33.77
N LEU A 216 -20.37 -12.58 33.70
CA LEU A 216 -19.77 -12.08 32.47
C LEU A 216 -18.46 -12.78 32.09
N GLU A 217 -17.78 -13.41 33.06
CA GLU A 217 -16.43 -13.97 32.91
C GLU A 217 -16.36 -15.05 31.81
N THR A 218 -17.31 -15.98 31.78
CA THR A 218 -17.31 -17.09 30.82
C THR A 218 -17.37 -16.58 29.38
N GLU A 219 -18.35 -15.72 29.08
CA GLU A 219 -18.57 -15.20 27.72
C GLU A 219 -17.46 -14.22 27.31
N SER A 220 -16.95 -13.42 28.26
CA SER A 220 -15.82 -12.53 28.03
C SER A 220 -14.53 -13.29 27.72
N ASN A 221 -14.25 -14.37 28.46
CA ASN A 221 -13.08 -15.21 28.21
C ASN A 221 -13.18 -15.93 26.86
N HIS A 222 -14.36 -16.41 26.50
CA HIS A 222 -14.58 -17.04 25.20
C HIS A 222 -14.36 -16.05 24.04
N LEU A 223 -14.94 -14.85 24.13
CA LEU A 223 -14.69 -13.78 23.15
C LEU A 223 -13.19 -13.45 23.04
N GLN A 224 -12.52 -13.31 24.17
CA GLN A 224 -11.07 -13.04 24.20
C GLN A 224 -10.25 -14.15 23.54
N GLN A 225 -10.64 -15.42 23.72
CA GLN A 225 -9.99 -16.56 23.06
C GLN A 225 -10.14 -16.49 21.53
N LEU A 226 -11.34 -16.22 21.04
CA LEU A 226 -11.60 -16.07 19.60
C LEU A 226 -10.78 -14.92 19.01
N LEU A 227 -10.83 -13.74 19.64
CA LEU A 227 -10.09 -12.56 19.20
C LEU A 227 -8.57 -12.78 19.23
N SER A 228 -8.05 -13.37 20.30
CA SER A 228 -6.61 -13.65 20.41
C SER A 228 -6.13 -14.63 19.35
N THR A 229 -6.95 -15.62 18.97
CA THR A 229 -6.66 -16.54 17.86
C THR A 229 -6.55 -15.79 16.54
N ILE A 230 -7.49 -14.89 16.25
CA ILE A 230 -7.47 -14.04 15.04
C ILE A 230 -6.23 -13.14 15.05
N THR A 231 -5.92 -12.50 16.19
CA THR A 231 -4.74 -11.65 16.33
C THR A 231 -3.44 -12.42 16.10
N ALA A 232 -3.30 -13.62 16.66
CA ALA A 232 -2.12 -14.46 16.47
C ALA A 232 -1.93 -14.85 14.98
N LEU A 233 -3.01 -15.23 14.29
CA LEU A 233 -2.95 -15.54 12.86
C LEU A 233 -2.59 -14.32 12.01
N LYS A 234 -3.11 -13.13 12.35
CA LYS A 234 -2.75 -11.88 11.67
C LYS A 234 -1.27 -11.55 11.83
N GLU A 235 -0.71 -11.73 13.02
CA GLU A 235 0.70 -11.46 13.28
C GLU A 235 1.62 -12.50 12.61
N GLU A 236 1.22 -13.77 12.57
CA GLU A 236 1.89 -14.81 11.79
C GLU A 236 1.92 -14.44 10.30
N ARG A 237 0.76 -14.09 9.74
CA ARG A 237 0.61 -13.69 8.33
C ARG A 237 1.47 -12.46 8.00
N LYS A 238 1.51 -11.46 8.89
CA LYS A 238 2.34 -10.25 8.74
C LYS A 238 3.82 -10.60 8.74
N THR A 239 4.27 -11.43 9.68
CA THR A 239 5.67 -11.86 9.80
C THR A 239 6.12 -12.65 8.58
N ARG A 240 5.32 -13.64 8.14
CA ARG A 240 5.57 -14.43 6.93
C ARG A 240 5.66 -13.55 5.68
N SER A 241 4.69 -12.65 5.50
CA SER A 241 4.68 -11.71 4.38
C SER A 241 5.90 -10.78 4.39
N GLY A 242 6.32 -10.30 5.56
CA GLY A 242 7.51 -9.47 5.70
C GLY A 242 8.81 -10.23 5.36
N ASN A 243 8.94 -11.46 5.84
CA ASN A 243 10.08 -12.33 5.52
C ASN A 243 10.14 -12.66 4.02
N LEU A 244 9.00 -12.98 3.41
CA LEU A 244 8.92 -13.23 1.97
C LEU A 244 9.35 -12.00 1.16
N GLN A 245 8.88 -10.81 1.55
CA GLN A 245 9.27 -9.57 0.88
C GLN A 245 10.77 -9.29 1.03
N LYS A 246 11.35 -9.56 2.19
CA LYS A 246 12.80 -9.45 2.40
C LYS A 246 13.58 -10.40 1.48
N GLN A 247 13.18 -11.67 1.43
CA GLN A 247 13.79 -12.67 0.54
C GLN A 247 13.70 -12.27 -0.93
N LEU A 248 12.57 -11.69 -1.36
CA LEU A 248 12.43 -11.13 -2.70
C LEU A 248 13.45 -10.02 -2.95
N PHE A 249 13.56 -9.04 -2.03
CA PHE A 249 14.50 -7.92 -2.19
C PHE A 249 15.96 -8.35 -2.29
N GLU A 250 16.36 -9.43 -1.60
CA GLU A 250 17.71 -10.00 -1.72
C GLU A 250 18.03 -10.47 -3.16
N GLN A 251 17.02 -10.81 -3.97
CA GLN A 251 17.20 -11.23 -5.36
C GLN A 251 17.30 -10.06 -6.36
N TYR A 252 16.75 -8.88 -6.04
CA TYR A 252 16.74 -7.74 -6.95
C TYR A 252 18.07 -6.99 -6.94
N ASN A 253 18.92 -7.31 -7.90
CA ASN A 253 20.25 -6.71 -8.07
C ASN A 253 20.34 -5.98 -9.41
N PHE A 254 20.54 -4.66 -9.36
CA PHE A 254 20.52 -3.80 -10.53
C PHE A 254 21.93 -3.49 -11.01
N ARG A 255 22.10 -3.31 -12.31
CA ARG A 255 23.30 -2.75 -12.92
C ARG A 255 23.13 -1.27 -13.24
N ASN A 256 24.20 -0.49 -13.10
CA ASN A 256 24.27 0.85 -13.69
C ASN A 256 25.01 0.83 -15.04
N ALA A 257 25.03 1.97 -15.74
CA ALA A 257 25.69 2.10 -17.04
C ALA A 257 27.22 1.91 -16.99
N LYS A 258 27.84 1.98 -15.80
CA LYS A 258 29.25 1.62 -15.58
C LYS A 258 29.46 0.11 -15.39
N GLY A 259 28.39 -0.68 -15.41
CA GLY A 259 28.42 -2.13 -15.21
C GLY A 259 28.50 -2.58 -13.74
N GLN A 260 28.46 -1.63 -12.78
CA GLN A 260 28.48 -1.94 -11.34
C GLN A 260 27.13 -2.51 -10.91
N ARG A 261 27.12 -3.37 -9.89
CA ARG A 261 25.93 -4.00 -9.35
C ARG A 261 25.59 -3.47 -7.95
N LYS A 262 24.29 -3.32 -7.64
CA LYS A 262 23.81 -2.98 -6.30
C LYS A 262 22.45 -3.61 -6.02
N ASN A 263 22.24 -4.07 -4.78
CA ASN A 263 20.96 -4.61 -4.34
C ASN A 263 19.92 -3.50 -4.14
N VAL A 264 18.65 -3.82 -4.34
CA VAL A 264 17.53 -2.89 -4.13
C VAL A 264 17.52 -2.26 -2.73
N VAL A 265 17.86 -3.02 -1.69
CA VAL A 265 17.84 -2.53 -0.31
C VAL A 265 18.89 -1.44 -0.13
N ASP A 266 20.12 -1.67 -0.62
CA ASP A 266 21.22 -0.70 -0.54
C ASP A 266 20.91 0.56 -1.35
N ILE A 267 20.30 0.41 -2.54
CA ILE A 267 19.89 1.54 -3.38
C ILE A 267 18.92 2.46 -2.62
N PHE A 268 17.89 1.90 -2.00
CA PHE A 268 16.89 2.70 -1.28
C PHE A 268 17.43 3.28 0.03
N HIS A 269 18.32 2.54 0.70
CA HIS A 269 18.97 3.03 1.91
C HIS A 269 19.89 4.23 1.62
N GLU A 270 20.65 4.20 0.53
CA GLU A 270 21.49 5.34 0.12
C GLU A 270 20.68 6.53 -0.40
N PHE A 271 19.51 6.28 -1.00
CA PHE A 271 18.68 7.35 -1.54
C PHE A 271 18.04 8.18 -0.43
N ASP A 272 17.34 7.56 0.52
CA ASP A 272 16.62 8.26 1.60
C ASP A 272 16.49 7.44 2.90
N THR A 273 17.36 6.44 3.15
CA THR A 273 17.25 5.50 4.30
C THR A 273 15.89 4.79 4.42
N ILE A 274 15.19 4.63 3.29
CA ILE A 274 13.86 4.02 3.23
C ILE A 274 13.95 2.53 2.90
N THR A 275 12.96 1.76 3.35
CA THR A 275 12.79 0.37 2.89
C THR A 275 12.09 0.37 1.53
N PRO A 276 12.53 -0.44 0.56
CA PRO A 276 11.86 -0.52 -0.73
C PRO A 276 10.38 -0.93 -0.57
N PRO A 277 9.43 -0.22 -1.22
CA PRO A 277 8.05 -0.65 -1.25
C PRO A 277 7.89 -1.93 -2.08
N ALA A 278 6.82 -2.69 -1.83
CA ALA A 278 6.52 -3.91 -2.59
C ALA A 278 6.41 -3.62 -4.11
N GLY A 279 6.95 -4.54 -4.91
CA GLY A 279 7.00 -4.40 -6.37
C GLY A 279 8.05 -3.40 -6.89
N SER A 280 8.99 -2.97 -6.06
CA SER A 280 10.20 -2.27 -6.52
C SER A 280 11.04 -3.20 -7.39
N GLY A 281 11.45 -2.75 -8.57
CA GLY A 281 12.14 -3.56 -9.58
C GLY A 281 11.24 -4.18 -10.66
N GLU A 282 9.91 -4.16 -10.48
CA GLU A 282 8.97 -4.78 -11.41
C GLU A 282 8.45 -3.85 -12.52
N CYS A 283 8.86 -2.58 -12.51
CA CYS A 283 8.48 -1.59 -13.52
C CYS A 283 9.19 -1.83 -14.85
N ALA A 284 8.63 -1.33 -15.95
CA ALA A 284 9.15 -1.57 -17.30
C ALA A 284 10.52 -0.93 -17.50
N ALA A 285 10.71 0.34 -17.11
CA ALA A 285 12.00 1.03 -17.26
C ALA A 285 13.20 0.31 -16.61
N PRO A 286 13.16 -0.11 -15.33
CA PRO A 286 14.25 -0.90 -14.74
C PRO A 286 14.55 -2.21 -15.48
N LYS A 287 13.51 -2.97 -15.91
CA LYS A 287 13.69 -4.23 -16.66
C LYS A 287 14.43 -3.99 -17.98
N LEU A 288 14.04 -2.94 -18.70
CA LEU A 288 14.66 -2.56 -19.98
C LEU A 288 16.13 -2.21 -19.81
N LEU A 289 16.47 -1.35 -18.84
CA LEU A 289 17.86 -0.94 -18.59
C LEU A 289 18.70 -2.11 -18.11
N GLN A 290 18.17 -2.96 -17.23
CA GLN A 290 18.88 -4.15 -16.74
C GLN A 290 19.26 -5.05 -17.91
N TYR A 291 18.28 -5.39 -18.76
CA TYR A 291 18.50 -6.24 -19.92
C TYR A 291 19.50 -5.61 -20.89
N ALA A 292 19.40 -4.30 -21.14
CA ALA A 292 20.34 -3.58 -21.98
C ALA A 292 21.78 -3.71 -21.46
N TYR A 293 22.01 -3.47 -20.16
CA TYR A 293 23.34 -3.57 -19.55
C TYR A 293 23.89 -5.01 -19.54
N GLU A 294 23.05 -6.01 -19.30
CA GLU A 294 23.47 -7.42 -19.32
C GLU A 294 23.85 -7.90 -20.72
N ASN A 295 23.25 -7.32 -21.76
CA ASN A 295 23.50 -7.67 -23.15
C ASN A 295 24.38 -6.65 -23.89
N GLN A 296 25.09 -5.77 -23.15
CA GLN A 296 26.03 -4.79 -23.70
C GLN A 296 25.40 -3.87 -24.76
N LEU A 297 24.12 -3.54 -24.58
CA LEU A 297 23.38 -2.60 -25.40
C LEU A 297 23.51 -1.20 -24.78
N THR A 298 23.65 -0.18 -25.63
CA THR A 298 23.73 1.22 -25.20
C THR A 298 22.34 1.85 -25.20
N PRO A 299 21.78 2.27 -24.05
CA PRO A 299 20.49 2.96 -23.99
C PRO A 299 20.54 4.34 -24.64
N LEU A 300 19.51 4.69 -25.41
CA LEU A 300 19.41 5.98 -26.11
C LEU A 300 18.17 6.79 -25.70
N ALA A 301 16.98 6.18 -25.71
CA ALA A 301 15.75 6.87 -25.36
C ALA A 301 14.72 5.90 -24.76
N LEU A 302 14.00 6.35 -23.73
CA LEU A 302 12.95 5.60 -23.04
C LEU A 302 11.58 6.23 -23.37
N ALA A 303 10.55 5.39 -23.47
CA ALA A 303 9.16 5.82 -23.38
C ALA A 303 8.36 4.79 -22.61
N GLU A 304 7.54 5.23 -21.66
CA GLU A 304 6.55 4.40 -20.97
C GLU A 304 5.13 4.91 -21.29
N PHE A 305 4.22 3.99 -21.60
CA PHE A 305 2.82 4.32 -21.90
C PHE A 305 1.84 3.36 -21.23
N TRP A 306 0.65 3.88 -20.94
CA TRP A 306 -0.42 3.08 -20.35
C TRP A 306 -1.28 2.38 -21.41
N TRP A 307 -1.65 1.13 -21.15
CA TRP A 307 -2.51 0.34 -22.02
C TRP A 307 -3.67 -0.27 -21.23
N GLY A 308 -4.91 -0.02 -21.65
CA GLY A 308 -6.11 -0.50 -20.97
C GLY A 308 -6.83 0.53 -20.10
N CYS A 309 -7.79 0.04 -19.32
CA CYS A 309 -8.58 0.81 -18.37
C CYS A 309 -7.71 1.41 -17.25
N SER A 310 -8.22 2.47 -16.63
CA SER A 310 -7.57 3.12 -15.50
C SER A 310 -7.71 2.25 -14.23
N PRO A 311 -6.67 2.15 -13.38
CA PRO A 311 -6.85 1.53 -12.06
C PRO A 311 -7.77 2.40 -11.19
N ALA A 312 -8.38 1.82 -10.15
CA ALA A 312 -9.28 2.56 -9.26
C ALA A 312 -8.59 3.68 -8.47
N SER A 313 -7.28 3.57 -8.23
CA SER A 313 -6.50 4.48 -7.38
C SER A 313 -5.89 5.67 -8.12
N GLU A 314 -5.83 5.65 -9.46
CA GLU A 314 -5.14 6.67 -10.26
C GLU A 314 -5.84 6.86 -11.60
N ILE A 315 -5.70 8.05 -12.20
CA ILE A 315 -6.21 8.32 -13.55
C ILE A 315 -5.11 8.01 -14.57
N ARG A 316 -5.36 7.01 -15.41
CA ARG A 316 -4.51 6.60 -16.53
C ARG A 316 -5.33 6.57 -17.82
N ARG A 317 -4.78 7.14 -18.88
CA ARG A 317 -5.39 7.21 -20.20
C ARG A 317 -4.68 6.23 -21.13
N HIS A 318 -5.46 5.38 -21.78
CA HIS A 318 -4.96 4.45 -22.79
C HIS A 318 -4.13 5.18 -23.87
N LYS A 319 -2.98 4.59 -24.24
CA LYS A 319 -1.95 5.10 -25.18
C LYS A 319 -1.21 6.37 -24.72
N ASN A 320 -1.54 6.93 -23.55
CA ASN A 320 -0.87 8.11 -23.04
C ASN A 320 0.50 7.76 -22.43
N TYR A 321 1.49 8.62 -22.64
CA TYR A 321 2.84 8.47 -22.08
C TYR A 321 2.90 8.99 -20.65
N TYR A 322 3.70 8.33 -19.82
CA TYR A 322 3.86 8.69 -18.42
C TYR A 322 5.33 8.62 -18.00
N PRO A 323 5.76 9.47 -17.06
CA PRO A 323 7.07 9.35 -16.46
C PRO A 323 7.18 8.10 -15.58
N ALA A 324 8.42 7.70 -15.33
CA ALA A 324 8.73 6.66 -14.36
C ALA A 324 8.23 7.06 -12.96
N CYS A 325 7.85 6.04 -12.19
CA CYS A 325 7.24 6.23 -10.89
C CYS A 325 8.23 6.79 -9.85
N ARG A 326 7.90 7.87 -9.13
CA ARG A 326 8.80 8.43 -8.10
C ARG A 326 9.08 7.45 -6.97
N LYS A 327 8.02 6.98 -6.31
CA LYS A 327 8.13 6.15 -5.10
C LYS A 327 8.95 4.86 -5.25
N LYS A 328 8.92 4.19 -6.41
CA LYS A 328 9.59 2.89 -6.60
C LYS A 328 10.74 2.95 -7.60
N CYS A 329 10.61 3.78 -8.64
CA CYS A 329 11.54 3.81 -9.75
C CYS A 329 12.63 4.87 -9.54
N GLU A 330 12.39 5.93 -8.76
CA GLU A 330 13.35 7.03 -8.57
C GLU A 330 14.68 6.60 -7.95
N PRO A 331 14.70 5.85 -6.82
CA PRO A 331 15.95 5.36 -6.26
C PRO A 331 16.68 4.42 -7.23
N ILE A 332 15.92 3.49 -7.84
CA ILE A 332 16.46 2.47 -8.76
C ILE A 332 17.08 3.11 -9.99
N LEU A 333 16.32 3.91 -10.73
CA LEU A 333 16.79 4.55 -11.95
C LEU A 333 17.86 5.61 -11.63
N GLY A 334 17.77 6.30 -10.50
CA GLY A 334 18.84 7.18 -10.01
C GLY A 334 20.19 6.46 -9.90
N TYR A 335 20.20 5.22 -9.43
CA TYR A 335 21.40 4.36 -9.48
C TYR A 335 21.71 3.86 -10.90
N MET A 336 20.74 3.30 -11.62
CA MET A 336 20.96 2.64 -12.91
C MET A 336 21.47 3.59 -14.01
N LEU A 337 21.13 4.88 -13.93
CA LEU A 337 21.55 5.90 -14.88
C LEU A 337 22.97 6.42 -14.63
N GLN A 338 23.61 6.07 -13.51
CA GLN A 338 24.97 6.50 -13.21
C GLN A 338 25.95 5.99 -14.29
N GLY A 339 26.58 6.93 -15.00
CA GLY A 339 27.46 6.65 -16.13
C GLY A 339 26.89 7.06 -17.49
N LEU A 340 25.59 7.37 -17.58
CA LEU A 340 24.99 7.98 -18.76
C LEU A 340 25.06 9.50 -18.68
N VAL A 341 25.13 10.14 -19.85
CA VAL A 341 24.85 11.57 -19.97
C VAL A 341 23.33 11.71 -20.07
N VAL A 342 22.66 11.99 -18.96
CA VAL A 342 21.20 12.15 -18.88
C VAL A 342 20.83 13.60 -19.03
N ASP A 343 19.67 13.92 -19.63
CA ASP A 343 19.09 15.25 -19.60
C ASP A 343 19.01 15.81 -18.17
N PRO A 344 19.16 17.14 -17.99
CA PRO A 344 19.05 17.75 -16.68
C PRO A 344 17.61 17.61 -16.17
N ASN A 345 17.45 17.53 -14.85
CA ASN A 345 16.11 17.56 -14.26
C ASN A 345 15.47 18.93 -14.56
N PRO A 346 14.35 18.99 -15.32
CA PRO A 346 13.71 20.26 -15.66
C PRO A 346 13.27 21.07 -14.43
N MET A 347 13.01 20.40 -13.30
CA MET A 347 12.61 21.06 -12.06
C MET A 347 13.78 21.72 -11.31
N GLN A 348 15.02 21.35 -11.62
CA GLN A 348 16.23 21.92 -11.02
C GLN A 348 16.90 22.95 -11.93
N GLN A 349 16.39 23.13 -13.15
CA GLN A 349 16.83 24.23 -13.99
C GLN A 349 16.32 25.50 -13.34
N GLU A 350 17.23 26.39 -12.96
CA GLU A 350 16.89 27.77 -12.65
C GLU A 350 16.23 28.36 -13.89
N THR A 351 14.91 28.37 -13.93
CA THR A 351 14.20 29.37 -14.69
C THR A 351 14.51 30.68 -14.01
N THR A 352 15.58 31.34 -14.45
CA THR A 352 15.78 32.78 -14.28
C THR A 352 14.69 33.49 -15.08
N LEU A 353 13.44 33.27 -14.69
CA LEU A 353 12.38 34.20 -14.97
C LEU A 353 12.72 35.36 -14.03
N ASP A 354 13.36 36.40 -14.56
CA ASP A 354 13.45 37.74 -13.95
C ASP A 354 12.03 38.35 -13.85
N ILE A 355 11.10 37.60 -13.30
CA ILE A 355 9.72 37.98 -13.09
C ILE A 355 9.62 38.19 -11.58
N ALA A 356 9.57 39.46 -11.19
CA ALA A 356 9.26 39.83 -9.83
C ALA A 356 7.94 39.16 -9.43
N LEU A 357 7.97 38.31 -8.41
CA LEU A 357 6.77 37.75 -7.79
C LEU A 357 6.08 38.91 -7.05
N PRO A 358 4.98 39.47 -7.57
CA PRO A 358 4.36 40.64 -6.97
C PRO A 358 3.70 40.21 -5.66
N GLN A 359 4.29 40.59 -4.54
CA GLN A 359 3.72 40.37 -3.23
C GLN A 359 2.55 41.33 -3.02
N ILE A 360 1.36 40.79 -2.81
CA ILE A 360 0.15 41.56 -2.53
C ILE A 360 0.09 41.92 -1.05
N TYR A 361 0.54 41.02 -0.18
CA TYR A 361 0.41 41.14 1.28
C TYR A 361 1.43 40.24 1.99
N GLU A 362 1.92 40.67 3.15
CA GLU A 362 2.71 39.85 4.08
C GLU A 362 2.49 40.37 5.51
N ASP A 363 2.21 39.46 6.44
CA ASP A 363 2.26 39.68 7.89
C ASP A 363 3.05 38.56 8.58
N GLU A 364 2.99 38.46 9.91
CA GLU A 364 3.74 37.44 10.68
C GLU A 364 3.27 36.00 10.39
N ASP A 365 2.05 35.80 9.88
CA ASP A 365 1.43 34.49 9.69
C ASP A 365 1.17 34.13 8.20
N ILE A 366 1.01 35.12 7.32
CA ILE A 366 0.52 34.94 5.94
C ILE A 366 1.29 35.81 4.95
N ILE A 367 1.70 35.20 3.83
CA ILE A 367 2.14 35.88 2.61
C ILE A 367 1.17 35.60 1.44
N ILE A 368 0.81 36.64 0.70
CA ILE A 368 -0.04 36.55 -0.51
C ILE A 368 0.78 37.06 -1.70
N ILE A 369 0.94 36.21 -2.70
CA ILE A 369 1.69 36.52 -3.92
C ILE A 369 0.74 36.45 -5.13
N ASN A 370 0.80 37.45 -6.01
CA ASN A 370 0.12 37.41 -7.31
C ASN A 370 0.91 36.54 -8.29
N LYS A 371 0.71 35.23 -8.23
CA LYS A 371 1.46 34.28 -9.06
C LYS A 371 1.28 34.59 -10.57
N PRO A 372 2.35 34.93 -11.30
CA PRO A 372 2.28 35.15 -12.74
C PRO A 372 1.86 33.87 -13.48
N ALA A 373 1.22 34.03 -14.64
CA ALA A 373 0.69 32.92 -15.44
C ALA A 373 1.79 31.95 -15.92
N GLU A 374 3.03 32.40 -15.94
CA GLU A 374 4.23 31.70 -16.37
C GLU A 374 4.74 30.71 -15.31
N PHE A 375 4.28 30.79 -14.06
CA PHE A 375 4.69 29.87 -13.00
C PHE A 375 3.78 28.63 -12.94
N LEU A 376 4.37 27.44 -12.99
CA LEU A 376 3.63 26.19 -12.86
C LEU A 376 2.99 26.04 -11.48
N SER A 377 1.71 25.66 -11.43
CA SER A 377 1.02 25.24 -10.20
C SER A 377 1.29 23.76 -9.95
N VAL A 378 2.40 23.49 -9.28
CA VAL A 378 2.70 22.17 -8.74
C VAL A 378 2.50 22.26 -7.21
N PRO A 379 1.67 21.39 -6.59
CA PRO A 379 1.54 21.33 -5.15
C PRO A 379 2.82 20.87 -4.44
#